data_AF-A0A2N2T5C6-F1
#
_entry.id   AF-A0A2N2T5C6-F1
#
_cell.length_a   1.000
_cell.length_b   1.000
_cell.length_c   1.000
_cell.angle_alpha   90.00
_cell.angle_beta   90.00
_cell.angle_gamma   90.00
#
_symmetry.space_group_name_H-M   'P 1'
#
loop_
_entity.id
_entity.type
_entity.pdbx_description
1 polymer ?
#
loop_
_entity_poly.entity_id
_entity_poly.type
_entity_poly.pdbx_seq_one_letter_code
_entity_poly.pdbx_strand_id
1 'polypeptide(L)'
;MATKKHNESSSAIKSRAPVGLKKLDLNTTPKSANLTGLTPVSAAVKAHSNTINGTNKRTGRTASVDSEHGNTDLDRLSRSQSFDALDLDAELDNAGQTASLTGLAGIPAWDVVRLAEADLVHIANCINLDTVGLEFSGIDAKTATLAKSFNQTDLDGEVVDGTGWSKASLQSPTGKRSLIVKYVEKTEKLGVEGSNAMHRQGHNVVASGDLTMTAYSMVRAVKRSQDLPWPKSVGYQLAYGYDVEVTRIDVFLLLKVPDGVSKATFINALAIAGIKAGVSTSLYVNESVYFDQSSQLEGQKIYDKEAELERARKGGLPDLPGIEHLLKLNATTVRLEAVFRAKKLVQIAKKHGGRPHPCLFTKELLAEMVLTLMKKYMVNGDIFRRLDRQELLAIPLPYRSLVVHWQNSENLLDMVKSSRVLKLQKAYLLKHHFISLDSQPPGHDFESMSLMDILAPENFIPVPEVIRTNPDLFYERDMDQIRATLHREAGSGIATLLIDPFRGADEFIMVKNADGEDYGNQL
;
A
#
# COMPACT_ATOMS: atom_id res chain seq x y z
N MET A 1 -14.78 -22.99 45.32
CA MET A 1 -14.18 -24.14 46.05
C MET A 1 -13.49 -24.98 44.99
N ALA A 2 -12.16 -25.04 44.94
CA ALA A 2 -11.30 -25.90 45.78
C ALA A 2 -11.60 -27.39 45.51
N THR A 3 -10.67 -28.17 44.96
CA THR A 3 -9.40 -28.54 45.63
C THR A 3 -8.12 -28.44 44.76
N LYS A 4 -6.98 -28.27 45.44
CA LYS A 4 -5.62 -28.46 44.86
C LYS A 4 -5.21 -29.94 44.92
N LYS A 5 -4.29 -30.35 44.02
CA LYS A 5 -3.17 -31.25 44.37
C LYS A 5 -1.89 -30.77 43.68
N HIS A 6 -0.83 -30.59 44.46
CA HIS A 6 0.55 -30.59 43.96
C HIS A 6 1.07 -32.03 43.92
N ASN A 7 2.12 -32.27 43.14
CA ASN A 7 3.28 -33.02 43.62
C ASN A 7 4.53 -32.54 42.86
N GLU A 8 5.71 -32.71 43.45
CA GLU A 8 6.97 -32.09 42.98
C GLU A 8 8.06 -33.13 42.68
N SER A 9 9.05 -32.74 41.87
CA SER A 9 10.38 -33.36 41.73
C SER A 9 10.42 -34.77 41.07
N SER A 10 11.53 -35.24 40.48
CA SER A 10 12.93 -34.84 40.69
C SER A 10 13.86 -35.23 39.52
N SER A 11 15.07 -34.63 39.49
CA SER A 11 16.31 -35.12 38.84
C SER A 11 16.44 -35.11 37.30
N ALA A 12 17.63 -35.08 36.68
CA ALA A 12 18.94 -34.52 37.08
C ALA A 12 19.95 -34.53 35.90
N ILE A 13 20.82 -33.49 35.85
CA ILE A 13 22.19 -33.48 35.28
C ILE A 13 22.41 -34.01 33.82
N LYS A 14 22.82 -33.11 32.92
CA LYS A 14 24.12 -33.21 32.21
C LYS A 14 24.50 -31.94 31.46
N SER A 15 25.65 -31.38 31.81
CA SER A 15 26.33 -30.31 31.08
C SER A 15 27.23 -30.88 29.98
N ARG A 16 27.37 -30.15 28.86
CA ARG A 16 28.48 -30.32 27.92
C ARG A 16 28.84 -28.99 27.26
N ALA A 17 30.13 -28.69 27.28
CA ALA A 17 30.76 -27.49 26.70
C ALA A 17 31.42 -27.86 25.34
N PRO A 18 32.04 -26.91 24.59
CA PRO A 18 31.92 -26.88 23.14
C PRO A 18 33.02 -27.62 22.37
N VAL A 19 32.81 -27.80 21.07
CA VAL A 19 33.75 -28.46 20.15
C VAL A 19 33.98 -27.60 18.90
N GLY A 20 35.26 -27.43 18.53
CA GLY A 20 35.66 -27.42 17.12
C GLY A 20 35.63 -26.09 16.36
N LEU A 21 36.47 -25.13 16.74
CA LEU A 21 37.00 -24.17 15.77
C LEU A 21 37.73 -24.92 14.64
N LYS A 22 37.38 -24.63 13.38
CA LYS A 22 38.23 -24.93 12.21
C LYS A 22 38.50 -23.63 11.45
N LYS A 23 39.78 -23.38 11.18
CA LYS A 23 40.21 -22.39 10.20
C LYS A 23 39.86 -22.84 8.78
N LEU A 24 39.65 -21.88 7.89
CA LEU A 24 39.97 -22.00 6.47
C LEU A 24 40.44 -20.63 5.98
N ASP A 25 41.56 -20.61 5.25
CA ASP A 25 42.28 -19.39 4.87
C ASP A 25 42.03 -19.00 3.41
N LEU A 26 41.84 -17.69 3.20
CA LEU A 26 42.34 -16.87 2.07
C LEU A 26 41.98 -17.18 0.59
N ASN A 27 41.60 -16.08 -0.09
CA ASN A 27 41.98 -15.70 -1.46
C ASN A 27 41.57 -16.55 -2.68
N THR A 28 40.43 -16.19 -3.29
CA THR A 28 40.30 -16.16 -4.76
C THR A 28 39.43 -14.98 -5.24
N THR A 29 40.03 -14.01 -5.93
CA THR A 29 39.32 -12.94 -6.66
C THR A 29 39.19 -13.28 -8.14
N PRO A 30 37.97 -13.29 -8.72
CA PRO A 30 37.79 -13.29 -10.18
C PRO A 30 37.99 -11.89 -10.76
N LYS A 31 38.56 -11.81 -11.96
CA LYS A 31 38.87 -10.55 -12.66
C LYS A 31 37.61 -9.90 -13.25
N SER A 32 37.60 -8.57 -13.31
CA SER A 32 36.67 -7.83 -14.16
C SER A 32 36.93 -8.12 -15.64
N ALA A 33 35.86 -8.18 -16.44
CA ALA A 33 35.91 -8.27 -17.89
C ALA A 33 35.19 -7.07 -18.50
N ASN A 34 35.86 -6.36 -19.41
CA ASN A 34 35.27 -5.24 -20.13
C ASN A 34 34.31 -5.74 -21.22
N LEU A 35 33.14 -5.11 -21.35
CA LEU A 35 32.30 -5.19 -22.54
C LEU A 35 32.00 -3.78 -23.04
N THR A 36 32.80 -3.33 -23.99
CA THR A 36 32.63 -2.06 -24.71
C THR A 36 31.78 -2.27 -25.96
N GLY A 37 30.77 -1.41 -26.15
CA GLY A 37 30.20 -1.13 -27.46
C GLY A 37 28.76 -1.58 -27.66
N LEU A 38 27.87 -0.61 -27.84
CA LEU A 38 26.78 -0.63 -28.81
C LEU A 38 26.43 0.83 -29.16
N THR A 39 26.53 1.20 -30.43
CA THR A 39 26.17 2.54 -30.92
C THR A 39 24.70 2.62 -31.33
N PRO A 40 24.00 3.74 -31.10
CA PRO A 40 22.59 3.89 -31.45
C PRO A 40 22.38 4.03 -32.96
N VAL A 41 21.27 3.49 -33.46
CA VAL A 41 20.79 3.71 -34.84
C VAL A 41 19.53 4.56 -34.80
N SER A 42 19.60 5.77 -35.36
CA SER A 42 18.46 6.67 -35.53
C SER A 42 17.67 6.32 -36.79
N ALA A 43 16.33 6.29 -36.71
CA ALA A 43 15.43 6.26 -37.85
C ALA A 43 14.45 7.44 -37.79
N ALA A 44 14.27 8.14 -38.91
CA ALA A 44 13.47 9.37 -38.97
C ALA A 44 11.99 9.11 -39.32
N VAL A 45 11.09 9.89 -38.73
CA VAL A 45 9.67 9.95 -39.12
C VAL A 45 9.44 11.24 -39.91
N LYS A 46 8.89 11.13 -41.13
CA LYS A 46 8.44 12.29 -41.92
C LYS A 46 7.05 12.71 -41.48
N ALA A 47 6.86 14.01 -41.22
CA ALA A 47 5.53 14.58 -41.06
C ALA A 47 4.77 14.60 -42.41
N HIS A 48 3.46 14.36 -42.36
CA HIS A 48 2.50 14.72 -43.41
C HIS A 48 1.30 15.38 -42.74
N SER A 49 1.12 16.67 -43.00
CA SER A 49 -0.03 17.45 -42.55
C SER A 49 -1.24 17.20 -43.46
N ASN A 50 -2.43 17.04 -42.89
CA ASN A 50 -3.69 17.14 -43.62
C ASN A 50 -4.68 18.03 -42.88
N THR A 51 -5.26 18.99 -43.59
CA THR A 51 -6.15 20.03 -43.04
C THR A 51 -7.61 19.62 -43.18
N ILE A 52 -8.42 19.76 -42.14
CA ILE A 52 -9.89 19.59 -42.21
C ILE A 52 -10.58 20.81 -41.59
N ASN A 53 -11.48 21.44 -42.35
CA ASN A 53 -12.43 22.46 -41.87
C ASN A 53 -13.76 21.80 -41.48
N GLY A 54 -14.50 22.29 -40.47
CA GLY A 54 -15.77 21.64 -40.12
C GLY A 54 -16.66 22.22 -39.01
N THR A 55 -17.00 23.52 -39.06
CA THR A 55 -18.25 24.11 -38.49
C THR A 55 -18.87 23.53 -37.20
N ASN A 56 -18.69 24.26 -36.08
CA ASN A 56 -19.48 24.07 -34.86
C ASN A 56 -20.96 24.51 -35.03
N LYS A 57 -21.90 23.81 -34.39
CA LYS A 57 -23.29 24.30 -34.18
C LYS A 57 -23.74 24.06 -32.74
N ARG A 58 -23.88 25.15 -31.97
CA ARG A 58 -24.47 25.14 -30.62
C ARG A 58 -26.00 25.05 -30.70
N THR A 59 -26.57 24.18 -29.88
CA THR A 59 -27.87 24.39 -29.23
C THR A 59 -27.70 24.09 -27.74
N GLY A 60 -28.39 24.83 -26.87
CA GLY A 60 -28.34 24.64 -25.42
C GLY A 60 -29.72 24.68 -24.81
N ARG A 61 -29.86 24.14 -23.61
CA ARG A 61 -31.03 24.34 -22.73
C ARG A 61 -30.64 24.19 -21.27
N THR A 62 -31.51 24.66 -20.39
CA THR A 62 -31.20 25.08 -19.02
C THR A 62 -32.18 24.50 -18.00
N ALA A 63 -31.76 24.50 -16.72
CA ALA A 63 -32.59 24.27 -15.52
C ALA A 63 -33.10 22.81 -15.34
N SER A 64 -33.52 22.38 -14.15
CA SER A 64 -33.64 23.10 -12.86
C SER A 64 -33.11 22.25 -11.68
N VAL A 65 -33.00 22.89 -10.51
CA VAL A 65 -32.87 22.22 -9.20
C VAL A 65 -34.26 22.02 -8.64
N ASP A 66 -34.50 20.88 -7.98
CA ASP A 66 -35.43 20.75 -6.85
C ASP A 66 -35.01 19.56 -5.97
N SER A 67 -35.50 19.51 -4.73
CA SER A 67 -34.99 18.62 -3.68
C SER A 67 -36.08 17.96 -2.85
N GLU A 68 -35.94 16.67 -2.54
CA GLU A 68 -36.70 16.03 -1.46
C GLU A 68 -35.93 14.84 -0.84
N HIS A 69 -36.38 14.33 0.31
CA HIS A 69 -35.72 13.27 1.08
C HIS A 69 -36.48 11.94 0.99
N GLY A 70 -35.76 10.84 0.75
CA GLY A 70 -36.30 9.48 0.81
C GLY A 70 -35.21 8.40 0.81
N ASN A 71 -35.43 7.33 1.58
CA ASN A 71 -34.56 6.15 1.59
C ASN A 71 -34.67 5.35 0.28
N THR A 72 -33.55 4.82 -0.23
CA THR A 72 -33.40 3.38 -0.54
C THR A 72 -31.93 3.00 -0.79
N ASP A 73 -31.59 1.73 -0.52
CA ASP A 73 -30.46 1.03 -1.15
C ASP A 73 -30.73 0.80 -2.65
N LEU A 74 -29.67 0.51 -3.43
CA LEU A 74 -29.68 0.38 -4.90
C LEU A 74 -29.87 1.76 -5.58
N ASP A 75 -28.85 2.37 -6.17
CA ASP A 75 -28.27 1.84 -7.41
C ASP A 75 -26.83 2.35 -7.69
N ARG A 76 -26.00 1.53 -8.35
CA ARG A 76 -24.65 1.89 -8.82
C ARG A 76 -24.33 1.29 -10.20
N LEU A 77 -25.28 1.39 -11.13
CA LEU A 77 -25.08 1.15 -12.55
C LEU A 77 -24.10 2.16 -13.16
N SER A 78 -22.81 1.82 -13.15
CA SER A 78 -21.75 2.59 -13.81
C SER A 78 -21.90 2.53 -15.34
N ARG A 79 -22.48 3.57 -15.95
CA ARG A 79 -22.49 3.74 -17.41
C ARG A 79 -21.07 3.85 -17.96
N SER A 80 -20.57 2.78 -18.60
CA SER A 80 -19.38 2.81 -19.43
C SER A 80 -19.71 3.38 -20.81
N GLN A 81 -19.52 4.69 -20.98
CA GLN A 81 -19.49 5.29 -22.32
C GLN A 81 -18.16 4.97 -23.03
N SER A 82 -18.24 4.79 -24.35
CA SER A 82 -17.08 4.60 -25.23
C SER A 82 -16.23 5.87 -25.28
N PHE A 83 -14.91 5.69 -25.37
CA PHE A 83 -13.96 6.78 -25.55
C PHE A 83 -13.68 6.99 -27.04
N ASP A 84 -14.44 7.88 -27.68
CA ASP A 84 -14.00 8.54 -28.90
C ASP A 84 -12.94 9.61 -28.55
N ALA A 85 -11.98 9.84 -29.44
CA ALA A 85 -10.88 10.75 -29.19
C ALA A 85 -11.31 12.22 -29.31
N LEU A 86 -10.85 13.06 -28.39
CA LEU A 86 -10.94 14.51 -28.45
C LEU A 86 -9.57 15.10 -28.08
N ASP A 87 -9.17 16.13 -28.83
CA ASP A 87 -7.85 16.75 -28.71
C ASP A 87 -7.63 17.40 -27.33
N LEU A 88 -6.41 17.29 -26.80
CA LEU A 88 -6.03 17.75 -25.46
C LEU A 88 -4.66 18.43 -25.41
N ASP A 89 -4.21 18.99 -26.53
CA ASP A 89 -2.90 19.67 -26.68
C ASP A 89 -2.86 21.09 -26.07
N ALA A 90 -3.81 21.46 -25.21
CA ALA A 90 -4.07 22.85 -24.79
C ALA A 90 -3.61 23.23 -23.36
N GLU A 91 -3.03 22.31 -22.57
CA GLU A 91 -2.65 22.57 -21.16
C GLU A 91 -1.15 22.40 -20.84
N LEU A 92 -0.26 22.33 -21.84
CA LEU A 92 1.16 21.98 -21.63
C LEU A 92 2.15 23.15 -21.43
N ASP A 93 1.81 24.38 -21.81
CA ASP A 93 2.77 25.50 -21.84
C ASP A 93 3.09 26.17 -20.47
N ASN A 94 2.39 25.81 -19.39
CA ASN A 94 2.57 26.46 -18.07
C ASN A 94 3.45 25.68 -17.06
N ALA A 95 4.05 24.56 -17.45
CA ALA A 95 5.02 23.82 -16.61
C ALA A 95 6.48 24.31 -16.78
N GLY A 96 6.70 25.36 -17.58
CA GLY A 96 8.02 25.78 -18.10
C GLY A 96 8.81 26.81 -17.28
N GLN A 97 8.65 26.89 -15.95
CA GLN A 97 9.49 27.75 -15.11
C GLN A 97 10.11 27.02 -13.92
N THR A 98 11.42 26.75 -14.03
CA THR A 98 12.25 26.23 -12.93
C THR A 98 12.47 27.33 -11.88
N ALA A 99 11.63 27.36 -10.85
CA ALA A 99 11.85 28.21 -9.68
C ALA A 99 13.17 27.86 -8.99
N SER A 100 14.02 28.85 -8.74
CA SER A 100 15.35 28.65 -8.16
C SER A 100 15.26 28.15 -6.70
N LEU A 101 15.58 26.87 -6.47
CA LEU A 101 15.71 26.28 -5.13
C LEU A 101 17.02 26.72 -4.46
N THR A 102 17.13 28.02 -4.21
CA THR A 102 18.23 28.69 -3.50
C THR A 102 17.66 29.46 -2.31
N GLY A 103 17.02 28.74 -1.37
CA GLY A 103 16.21 29.31 -0.29
C GLY A 103 16.22 28.56 1.05
N LEU A 104 17.02 27.49 1.17
CA LEU A 104 17.32 26.81 2.45
C LEU A 104 18.85 26.60 2.57
N ALA A 105 19.34 26.47 3.79
CA ALA A 105 20.74 26.74 4.10
C ALA A 105 21.72 25.64 3.63
N GLY A 106 22.76 26.05 2.92
CA GLY A 106 24.09 25.41 2.95
C GLY A 106 24.30 24.05 2.26
N ILE A 107 23.25 23.31 1.91
CA ILE A 107 23.39 21.97 1.31
C ILE A 107 23.77 22.09 -0.19
N PRO A 108 24.88 21.49 -0.65
CA PRO A 108 25.24 21.43 -2.06
C PRO A 108 24.18 20.71 -2.91
N ALA A 109 23.99 21.14 -4.16
CA ALA A 109 22.99 20.52 -5.06
C ALA A 109 23.20 19.01 -5.28
N TRP A 110 24.44 18.50 -5.17
CA TRP A 110 24.74 17.08 -5.27
C TRP A 110 24.38 16.28 -4.01
N ASP A 111 24.37 16.91 -2.83
CA ASP A 111 23.83 16.30 -1.61
C ASP A 111 22.30 16.28 -1.64
N VAL A 112 21.64 17.32 -2.17
CA VAL A 112 20.17 17.31 -2.37
C VAL A 112 19.72 16.15 -3.28
N VAL A 113 20.47 15.87 -4.37
CA VAL A 113 20.20 14.72 -5.24
C VAL A 113 20.43 13.40 -4.50
N ARG A 114 21.52 13.27 -3.73
CA ARG A 114 21.81 12.05 -2.95
C ARG A 114 20.81 11.78 -1.83
N LEU A 115 20.31 12.82 -1.17
CA LEU A 115 19.25 12.69 -0.17
C LEU A 115 17.96 12.20 -0.84
N ALA A 116 17.55 12.79 -1.96
CA ALA A 116 16.38 12.33 -2.72
C ALA A 116 16.52 10.88 -3.24
N GLU A 117 17.74 10.44 -3.58
CA GLU A 117 18.06 9.06 -3.98
C GLU A 117 18.02 8.10 -2.78
N ALA A 118 18.55 8.50 -1.62
CA ALA A 118 18.49 7.72 -0.39
C ALA A 118 17.05 7.59 0.15
N ASP A 119 16.27 8.67 0.11
CA ASP A 119 14.83 8.69 0.45
C ASP A 119 14.05 7.69 -0.41
N LEU A 120 14.31 7.70 -1.73
CA LEU A 120 13.66 6.80 -2.68
C LEU A 120 13.98 5.33 -2.38
N VAL A 121 15.26 5.01 -2.13
CA VAL A 121 15.69 3.65 -1.78
C VAL A 121 15.14 3.22 -0.43
N HIS A 122 15.06 4.10 0.57
CA HIS A 122 14.48 3.80 1.86
C HIS A 122 12.97 3.51 1.74
N ILE A 123 12.20 4.38 1.08
CA ILE A 123 10.78 4.14 0.84
C ILE A 123 10.54 2.88 0.00
N ALA A 124 11.38 2.57 -0.99
CA ALA A 124 11.30 1.33 -1.77
C ALA A 124 11.40 0.07 -0.90
N ASN A 125 12.23 0.10 0.15
CA ASN A 125 12.32 -0.98 1.15
C ASN A 125 11.12 -1.01 2.12
N CYS A 126 10.36 0.08 2.24
CA CYS A 126 9.13 0.17 3.04
C CYS A 126 7.84 -0.20 2.27
N ILE A 127 7.89 -0.35 0.93
CA ILE A 127 6.74 -0.72 0.10
C ILE A 127 6.16 -2.08 0.51
N ASN A 128 4.89 -2.08 0.92
CA ASN A 128 4.05 -3.26 1.06
C ASN A 128 2.84 -3.15 0.11
N LEU A 129 2.31 -4.26 -0.41
CA LEU A 129 1.12 -4.28 -1.28
C LEU A 129 -0.11 -4.83 -0.53
N ASP A 130 -1.17 -4.03 -0.38
CA ASP A 130 -2.42 -4.52 0.22
C ASP A 130 -3.31 -5.20 -0.82
N THR A 131 -3.90 -4.40 -1.72
CA THR A 131 -4.84 -4.83 -2.74
C THR A 131 -4.26 -4.57 -4.12
N VAL A 132 -4.24 -5.59 -4.97
CA VAL A 132 -3.85 -5.49 -6.38
C VAL A 132 -5.06 -5.86 -7.23
N GLY A 133 -5.28 -5.12 -8.31
CA GLY A 133 -6.25 -5.40 -9.36
C GLY A 133 -5.53 -5.72 -10.66
N LEU A 134 -5.91 -6.83 -11.28
CA LEU A 134 -5.35 -7.39 -12.50
C LEU A 134 -6.46 -7.59 -13.53
N GLU A 135 -6.17 -7.39 -14.81
CA GLU A 135 -7.08 -7.60 -15.91
C GLU A 135 -6.42 -8.32 -17.08
N PHE A 136 -7.05 -9.39 -17.54
CA PHE A 136 -6.64 -10.22 -18.66
C PHE A 136 -7.63 -10.07 -19.80
N SER A 137 -7.12 -10.01 -21.04
CA SER A 137 -7.94 -10.01 -22.26
C SER A 137 -7.74 -11.33 -23.00
N GLY A 138 -8.78 -11.86 -23.65
CA GLY A 138 -8.66 -13.09 -24.45
C GLY A 138 -8.61 -14.40 -23.65
N ILE A 139 -9.01 -14.37 -22.37
CA ILE A 139 -9.29 -15.57 -21.58
C ILE A 139 -10.81 -15.74 -21.57
N ASP A 140 -11.33 -16.66 -22.38
CA ASP A 140 -12.76 -16.99 -22.36
C ASP A 140 -13.07 -17.78 -21.08
N ALA A 141 -13.83 -17.15 -20.18
CA ALA A 141 -14.31 -17.75 -18.93
C ALA A 141 -15.83 -17.94 -18.92
N LYS A 142 -16.51 -17.92 -20.08
CA LYS A 142 -17.94 -18.26 -20.22
C LYS A 142 -18.24 -19.68 -19.75
N THR A 143 -17.28 -20.60 -19.97
CA THR A 143 -17.36 -22.02 -19.56
C THR A 143 -16.82 -22.30 -18.16
N ALA A 144 -16.17 -21.32 -17.51
CA ALA A 144 -15.53 -21.52 -16.22
C ALA A 144 -16.57 -21.56 -15.08
N THR A 145 -16.29 -22.36 -14.05
CA THR A 145 -17.17 -22.56 -12.87
C THR A 145 -17.15 -21.40 -11.87
N LEU A 146 -17.24 -20.16 -12.37
CA LEU A 146 -17.36 -18.94 -11.58
C LEU A 146 -18.75 -18.91 -10.90
N ALA A 147 -18.75 -19.17 -9.59
CA ALA A 147 -19.92 -19.62 -8.81
C ALA A 147 -21.19 -18.72 -8.77
N LYS A 148 -21.21 -17.56 -9.43
CA LYS A 148 -22.40 -16.72 -9.62
C LYS A 148 -22.34 -16.04 -10.98
N SER A 149 -23.39 -16.19 -11.79
CA SER A 149 -23.57 -15.46 -13.06
C SER A 149 -24.74 -14.48 -12.96
N PHE A 150 -24.64 -13.35 -13.65
CA PHE A 150 -25.61 -12.27 -13.65
C PHE A 150 -25.75 -11.72 -15.06
N ASN A 151 -26.98 -11.55 -15.53
CA ASN A 151 -27.31 -10.96 -16.83
C ASN A 151 -28.13 -9.70 -16.60
N GLN A 152 -28.12 -8.77 -17.56
CA GLN A 152 -29.12 -7.70 -17.62
C GLN A 152 -30.32 -8.20 -18.43
N THR A 153 -31.53 -7.97 -17.93
CA THR A 153 -32.76 -8.11 -18.72
C THR A 153 -33.20 -6.77 -19.30
N ASP A 154 -33.96 -6.80 -20.39
CA ASP A 154 -34.66 -5.62 -20.91
C ASP A 154 -36.01 -5.38 -20.20
N LEU A 155 -36.90 -4.61 -20.82
CA LEU A 155 -38.22 -4.26 -20.29
C LEU A 155 -39.26 -5.36 -20.50
N ASP A 156 -39.06 -6.26 -21.46
CA ASP A 156 -39.93 -7.40 -21.75
C ASP A 156 -39.51 -8.64 -20.93
N GLY A 157 -38.30 -8.60 -20.33
CA GLY A 157 -37.76 -9.60 -19.42
C GLY A 157 -36.69 -10.50 -20.06
N GLU A 158 -36.38 -10.28 -21.34
CA GLU A 158 -35.42 -11.09 -22.08
C GLU A 158 -33.98 -10.69 -21.74
N VAL A 159 -33.05 -11.64 -21.86
CA VAL A 159 -31.63 -11.43 -21.57
C VAL A 159 -30.99 -10.59 -22.68
N VAL A 160 -30.41 -9.46 -22.32
CA VAL A 160 -29.69 -8.60 -23.27
C VAL A 160 -28.34 -9.23 -23.60
N ASP A 161 -28.13 -9.59 -24.86
CA ASP A 161 -26.93 -10.29 -25.33
C ASP A 161 -25.61 -9.63 -24.89
N GLY A 162 -24.66 -10.48 -24.44
CA GLY A 162 -23.33 -10.07 -23.99
C GLY A 162 -23.29 -9.25 -22.71
N THR A 163 -24.43 -8.96 -22.05
CA THR A 163 -24.42 -8.28 -20.74
C THR A 163 -24.02 -9.17 -19.56
N GLY A 164 -23.82 -10.48 -19.82
CA GLY A 164 -23.43 -11.45 -18.82
C GLY A 164 -22.11 -11.11 -18.13
N TRP A 165 -22.10 -11.28 -16.82
CA TRP A 165 -20.88 -11.26 -16.03
C TRP A 165 -20.96 -12.31 -14.91
N SER A 166 -19.86 -13.02 -14.71
CA SER A 166 -19.76 -14.07 -13.71
C SER A 166 -18.67 -13.76 -12.68
N LYS A 167 -18.81 -14.31 -11.48
CA LYS A 167 -17.99 -13.94 -10.32
C LYS A 167 -17.79 -15.10 -9.35
N ALA A 168 -16.56 -15.23 -8.91
CA ALA A 168 -16.17 -16.06 -7.77
C ALA A 168 -15.46 -15.24 -6.70
N SER A 169 -15.15 -15.88 -5.57
CA SER A 169 -14.38 -15.28 -4.49
C SER A 169 -13.64 -16.37 -3.73
N LEU A 170 -12.31 -16.25 -3.65
CA LEU A 170 -11.47 -17.14 -2.88
C LEU A 170 -11.45 -16.68 -1.42
N GLN A 171 -11.38 -17.63 -0.51
CA GLN A 171 -11.15 -17.40 0.91
C GLN A 171 -9.67 -17.61 1.25
N SER A 172 -9.22 -16.99 2.33
CA SER A 172 -7.98 -17.33 3.04
C SER A 172 -8.17 -18.61 3.86
N PRO A 173 -7.09 -19.20 4.42
CA PRO A 173 -7.19 -20.26 5.44
C PRO A 173 -8.04 -19.86 6.66
N THR A 174 -8.16 -18.56 6.93
CA THR A 174 -8.98 -17.98 8.02
C THR A 174 -10.46 -17.76 7.62
N GLY A 175 -10.91 -18.27 6.47
CA GLY A 175 -12.27 -18.09 5.93
C GLY A 175 -12.59 -16.68 5.42
N LYS A 176 -11.69 -15.70 5.63
CA LYS A 176 -11.87 -14.31 5.20
C LYS A 176 -11.75 -14.23 3.67
N ARG A 177 -12.68 -13.55 2.99
CA ARG A 177 -12.59 -13.33 1.53
C ARG A 177 -11.30 -12.57 1.19
N SER A 178 -10.46 -13.16 0.36
CA SER A 178 -9.12 -12.65 0.07
C SER A 178 -8.94 -12.17 -1.37
N LEU A 179 -9.39 -12.97 -2.36
CA LEU A 179 -9.37 -12.61 -3.79
C LEU A 179 -10.78 -12.69 -4.38
N ILE A 180 -11.06 -11.85 -5.37
CA ILE A 180 -12.27 -11.84 -6.19
C ILE A 180 -11.85 -12.10 -7.63
N VAL A 181 -12.59 -12.98 -8.32
CA VAL A 181 -12.48 -13.19 -9.76
C VAL A 181 -13.78 -12.72 -10.39
N LYS A 182 -13.72 -11.91 -11.45
CA LYS A 182 -14.89 -11.46 -12.21
C LYS A 182 -14.61 -11.56 -13.71
N TYR A 183 -15.47 -12.23 -14.45
CA TYR A 183 -15.48 -12.17 -15.91
C TYR A 183 -16.60 -11.24 -16.40
N VAL A 184 -16.40 -10.57 -17.54
CA VAL A 184 -17.40 -9.73 -18.21
C VAL A 184 -17.41 -10.06 -19.69
N GLU A 185 -18.54 -10.60 -20.17
CA GLU A 185 -18.70 -11.08 -21.56
C GLU A 185 -18.56 -9.96 -22.57
N LYS A 186 -19.26 -8.83 -22.39
CA LYS A 186 -19.23 -7.65 -23.28
C LYS A 186 -17.83 -7.18 -23.69
N THR A 187 -16.83 -7.42 -22.84
CA THR A 187 -15.45 -6.97 -23.03
C THR A 187 -14.46 -8.13 -23.12
N GLU A 188 -14.92 -9.38 -23.02
CA GLU A 188 -14.12 -10.62 -22.95
C GLU A 188 -12.90 -10.53 -22.02
N LYS A 189 -13.14 -9.95 -20.84
CA LYS A 189 -12.12 -9.61 -19.85
C LYS A 189 -12.33 -10.34 -18.53
N LEU A 190 -11.24 -10.91 -18.02
CA LEU A 190 -11.16 -11.57 -16.72
C LEU A 190 -10.39 -10.67 -15.75
N GLY A 191 -11.07 -10.14 -14.74
CA GLY A 191 -10.49 -9.38 -13.65
C GLY A 191 -10.19 -10.25 -12.43
N VAL A 192 -9.04 -10.04 -11.80
CA VAL A 192 -8.66 -10.62 -10.50
C VAL A 192 -8.27 -9.48 -9.56
N GLU A 193 -9.02 -9.26 -8.48
CA GLU A 193 -8.76 -8.19 -7.52
C GLU A 193 -8.78 -8.71 -6.08
N GLY A 194 -7.81 -8.29 -5.25
CA GLY A 194 -7.82 -8.56 -3.82
C GLY A 194 -6.43 -8.52 -3.19
N SER A 195 -6.32 -9.09 -1.99
CA SER A 195 -5.08 -9.09 -1.21
C SER A 195 -4.42 -10.47 -1.20
N ASN A 196 -3.24 -10.57 -1.83
CA ASN A 196 -2.43 -11.78 -1.82
C ASN A 196 -1.91 -12.12 -0.42
N ALA A 197 -1.58 -11.12 0.41
CA ALA A 197 -1.22 -11.33 1.81
C ALA A 197 -2.40 -11.95 2.57
N MET A 198 -3.60 -11.35 2.49
CA MET A 198 -4.79 -11.94 3.11
C MET A 198 -5.04 -13.37 2.62
N HIS A 199 -4.80 -13.67 1.34
CA HIS A 199 -4.94 -15.01 0.79
C HIS A 199 -3.94 -16.02 1.34
N ARG A 200 -2.65 -15.64 1.42
CA ARG A 200 -1.53 -16.55 1.70
C ARG A 200 -1.25 -16.76 3.19
N GLN A 201 -1.37 -15.70 3.97
CA GLN A 201 -0.98 -15.64 5.40
C GLN A 201 -2.15 -15.21 6.32
N GLY A 202 -3.36 -15.01 5.78
CA GLY A 202 -4.57 -14.79 6.58
C GLY A 202 -4.68 -13.40 7.24
N HIS A 203 -3.71 -12.51 7.03
CA HIS A 203 -3.70 -11.11 7.45
C HIS A 203 -3.07 -10.21 6.37
N ASN A 204 -3.21 -8.89 6.50
CA ASN A 204 -2.60 -7.90 5.58
C ASN A 204 -1.82 -6.78 6.30
N VAL A 205 -1.39 -7.01 7.55
CA VAL A 205 -0.56 -6.08 8.35
C VAL A 205 0.74 -5.71 7.64
N VAL A 206 1.41 -6.71 7.07
CA VAL A 206 2.61 -6.64 6.22
C VAL A 206 2.36 -7.43 4.95
N ALA A 207 3.09 -7.14 3.88
CA ALA A 207 3.05 -7.84 2.60
C ALA A 207 4.33 -7.55 1.80
N SER A 208 4.76 -8.44 0.91
CA SER A 208 5.85 -8.13 -0.01
C SER A 208 5.49 -6.96 -0.94
N GLY A 209 6.48 -6.10 -1.20
CA GLY A 209 6.39 -5.00 -2.16
C GLY A 209 6.57 -5.42 -3.62
N ASP A 210 6.85 -6.69 -3.92
CA ASP A 210 7.00 -7.18 -5.30
C ASP A 210 5.63 -7.42 -5.96
N LEU A 211 5.30 -6.57 -6.93
CA LEU A 211 4.05 -6.65 -7.69
C LEU A 211 4.02 -7.82 -8.68
N THR A 212 5.16 -8.22 -9.25
CA THR A 212 5.27 -9.35 -10.18
C THR A 212 5.07 -10.67 -9.43
N MET A 213 5.75 -10.85 -8.29
CA MET A 213 5.54 -11.98 -7.38
C MET A 213 4.10 -12.04 -6.87
N THR A 214 3.54 -10.89 -6.52
CA THR A 214 2.14 -10.77 -6.07
C THR A 214 1.16 -11.18 -7.17
N ALA A 215 1.30 -10.63 -8.39
CA ALA A 215 0.42 -10.95 -9.51
C ALA A 215 0.49 -12.43 -9.89
N TYR A 216 1.70 -12.98 -10.04
CA TYR A 216 1.93 -14.40 -10.28
C TYR A 216 1.29 -15.29 -9.18
N SER A 217 1.46 -14.90 -7.91
CA SER A 217 0.91 -15.63 -6.77
C SER A 217 -0.62 -15.60 -6.67
N MET A 218 -1.25 -14.50 -7.10
CA MET A 218 -2.71 -14.38 -7.21
C MET A 218 -3.26 -15.25 -8.33
N VAL A 219 -2.65 -15.22 -9.53
CA VAL A 219 -3.12 -16.03 -10.67
C VAL A 219 -2.91 -17.52 -10.40
N ARG A 220 -1.78 -17.92 -9.81
CA ARG A 220 -1.54 -19.31 -9.38
C ARG A 220 -2.58 -19.80 -8.36
N ALA A 221 -3.08 -18.92 -7.48
CA ALA A 221 -4.18 -19.25 -6.58
C ALA A 221 -5.51 -19.39 -7.35
N VAL A 222 -5.85 -18.42 -8.21
CA VAL A 222 -7.08 -18.44 -9.01
C VAL A 222 -7.16 -19.68 -9.89
N LYS A 223 -6.10 -20.04 -10.63
CA LYS A 223 -6.07 -21.26 -11.46
C LYS A 223 -6.20 -22.54 -10.63
N ARG A 224 -5.65 -22.59 -9.42
CA ARG A 224 -5.78 -23.77 -8.53
C ARG A 224 -7.18 -23.89 -7.91
N SER A 225 -7.89 -22.79 -7.73
CA SER A 225 -9.23 -22.78 -7.12
C SER A 225 -10.39 -22.78 -8.11
N GLN A 226 -10.17 -22.43 -9.38
CA GLN A 226 -11.20 -22.22 -10.39
C GLN A 226 -10.78 -22.86 -11.71
N ASP A 227 -11.66 -23.68 -12.30
CA ASP A 227 -11.42 -24.32 -13.59
C ASP A 227 -11.57 -23.29 -14.72
N LEU A 228 -10.44 -22.65 -15.04
CA LEU A 228 -10.30 -21.57 -16.00
C LEU A 228 -9.28 -22.01 -17.07
N PRO A 229 -9.54 -21.81 -18.38
CA PRO A 229 -8.70 -22.29 -19.47
C PRO A 229 -7.45 -21.41 -19.69
N TRP A 230 -6.65 -21.21 -18.64
CA TRP A 230 -5.41 -20.43 -18.67
C TRP A 230 -4.39 -21.01 -19.67
N PRO A 231 -4.06 -20.29 -20.76
CA PRO A 231 -3.02 -20.74 -21.68
C PRO A 231 -1.66 -20.84 -20.98
N LYS A 232 -0.86 -21.83 -21.35
CA LYS A 232 0.46 -22.05 -20.73
C LYS A 232 1.39 -20.85 -20.90
N SER A 233 1.33 -20.15 -22.04
CA SER A 233 2.11 -18.92 -22.28
C SER A 233 1.93 -17.87 -21.19
N VAL A 234 0.69 -17.66 -20.72
CA VAL A 234 0.36 -16.63 -19.73
C VAL A 234 1.10 -16.84 -18.40
N GLY A 235 1.28 -18.10 -17.96
CA GLY A 235 2.03 -18.38 -16.73
C GLY A 235 3.54 -18.16 -16.86
N TYR A 236 4.12 -18.42 -18.04
CA TYR A 236 5.52 -18.04 -18.33
C TYR A 236 5.68 -16.52 -18.36
N GLN A 237 4.79 -15.80 -19.04
CA GLN A 237 4.86 -14.34 -19.14
C GLN A 237 4.60 -13.64 -17.80
N LEU A 238 3.69 -14.17 -16.97
CA LEU A 238 3.47 -13.68 -15.61
C LEU A 238 4.69 -13.85 -14.69
N ALA A 239 5.56 -14.85 -14.90
CA ALA A 239 6.81 -15.00 -14.15
C ALA A 239 7.84 -13.87 -14.48
N TYR A 240 7.64 -13.18 -15.61
CA TYR A 240 8.33 -11.96 -16.00
C TYR A 240 7.51 -10.68 -15.77
N GLY A 241 6.27 -10.81 -15.27
CA GLY A 241 5.37 -9.68 -15.01
C GLY A 241 4.70 -9.10 -16.26
N TYR A 242 4.52 -9.89 -17.33
CA TYR A 242 3.80 -9.55 -18.57
C TYR A 242 2.42 -10.26 -18.66
N ASP A 243 1.78 -10.21 -19.84
CA ASP A 243 0.45 -10.79 -20.17
C ASP A 243 -0.76 -10.34 -19.32
N VAL A 244 -0.59 -9.38 -18.42
CA VAL A 244 -1.67 -8.82 -17.59
C VAL A 244 -1.55 -7.31 -17.45
N GLU A 245 -2.68 -6.60 -17.42
CA GLU A 245 -2.73 -5.17 -17.14
C GLU A 245 -3.17 -4.91 -15.69
N VAL A 246 -2.44 -4.05 -14.98
CA VAL A 246 -2.71 -3.70 -13.58
C VAL A 246 -3.74 -2.57 -13.54
N THR A 247 -4.89 -2.84 -12.94
CA THR A 247 -6.04 -1.93 -12.84
C THR A 247 -6.14 -1.24 -11.48
N ARG A 248 -5.45 -1.77 -10.46
CA ARG A 248 -5.38 -1.17 -9.11
C ARG A 248 -4.09 -1.58 -8.41
N ILE A 249 -3.47 -0.65 -7.69
CA ILE A 249 -2.40 -0.91 -6.72
C ILE A 249 -2.68 -0.09 -5.46
N ASP A 250 -3.00 -0.76 -4.36
CA ASP A 250 -3.05 -0.15 -3.03
C ASP A 250 -1.73 -0.46 -2.33
N VAL A 251 -0.78 0.47 -2.43
CA VAL A 251 0.49 0.43 -1.69
C VAL A 251 0.23 0.86 -0.26
N PHE A 252 0.92 0.28 0.71
CA PHE A 252 0.98 0.86 2.06
C PHE A 252 2.40 0.93 2.61
N LEU A 253 2.60 1.91 3.48
CA LEU A 253 3.78 2.10 4.31
C LEU A 253 3.37 2.05 5.79
N LEU A 254 4.30 1.63 6.64
CA LEU A 254 4.16 1.66 8.09
C LEU A 254 4.91 2.89 8.61
N LEU A 255 4.19 3.85 9.18
CA LEU A 255 4.77 5.08 9.73
C LEU A 255 4.90 4.95 11.25
N LYS A 256 6.11 5.18 11.80
CA LYS A 256 6.31 5.22 13.26
C LYS A 256 5.49 6.37 13.85
N VAL A 257 4.75 6.10 14.92
CA VAL A 257 4.12 7.16 15.73
C VAL A 257 5.20 7.83 16.59
N PRO A 258 5.29 9.18 16.64
CA PRO A 258 6.19 9.87 17.56
C PRO A 258 5.87 9.56 19.02
N ASP A 259 6.91 9.44 19.85
CA ASP A 259 6.76 9.14 21.27
C ASP A 259 6.02 10.30 21.98
N GLY A 260 4.98 9.96 22.75
CA GLY A 260 4.06 10.94 23.36
C GLY A 260 2.86 11.34 22.49
N VAL A 261 2.80 10.97 21.21
CA VAL A 261 1.63 11.28 20.34
C VAL A 261 0.67 10.10 20.27
N SER A 262 -0.62 10.34 20.49
CA SER A 262 -1.65 9.33 20.21
C SER A 262 -1.93 9.22 18.70
N LYS A 263 -2.18 8.00 18.20
CA LYS A 263 -2.57 7.74 16.81
C LYS A 263 -3.76 8.60 16.37
N ALA A 264 -4.75 8.75 17.24
CA ALA A 264 -5.93 9.58 17.03
C ALA A 264 -5.56 11.08 16.88
N THR A 265 -4.68 11.60 17.73
CA THR A 265 -4.15 12.98 17.64
C THR A 265 -3.48 13.20 16.30
N PHE A 266 -2.62 12.26 15.86
CA PHE A 266 -1.93 12.33 14.58
C PHE A 266 -2.89 12.33 13.37
N ILE A 267 -3.84 11.39 13.33
CA ILE A 267 -4.82 11.27 12.25
C ILE A 267 -5.72 12.52 12.16
N ASN A 268 -6.15 13.07 13.30
CA ASN A 268 -6.94 14.30 13.32
C ASN A 268 -6.12 15.53 12.87
N ALA A 269 -4.84 15.62 13.24
CA ALA A 269 -3.96 16.71 12.82
C ALA A 269 -3.70 16.68 11.29
N LEU A 270 -3.44 15.50 10.72
CA LEU A 270 -3.36 15.32 9.27
C LEU A 270 -4.64 15.77 8.56
N ALA A 271 -5.82 15.44 9.10
CA ALA A 271 -7.10 15.87 8.52
C ALA A 271 -7.28 17.40 8.58
N ILE A 272 -6.93 18.04 9.69
CA ILE A 272 -6.99 19.50 9.83
C ILE A 272 -6.01 20.18 8.86
N ALA A 273 -4.80 19.63 8.69
CA ALA A 273 -3.84 20.13 7.72
C ALA A 273 -4.31 19.95 6.27
N GLY A 274 -4.88 18.79 5.92
CA GLY A 274 -5.42 18.51 4.59
C GLY A 274 -6.57 19.47 4.23
N ILE A 275 -7.49 19.72 5.16
CA ILE A 275 -8.57 20.70 5.02
C ILE A 275 -8.00 22.12 4.82
N LYS A 276 -6.98 22.52 5.61
CA LYS A 276 -6.31 23.82 5.44
C LYS A 276 -5.58 23.95 4.10
N ALA A 277 -5.04 22.86 3.56
CA ALA A 277 -4.38 22.81 2.26
C ALA A 277 -5.37 22.71 1.08
N GLY A 278 -6.68 22.66 1.34
CA GLY A 278 -7.72 22.53 0.29
C GLY A 278 -7.86 21.12 -0.30
N VAL A 279 -7.24 20.11 0.31
CA VAL A 279 -7.31 18.71 -0.14
C VAL A 279 -8.71 18.15 0.11
N SER A 280 -9.25 17.37 -0.83
CA SER A 280 -10.55 16.71 -0.69
C SER A 280 -10.50 15.67 0.43
N THR A 281 -10.89 16.07 1.63
CA THR A 281 -10.63 15.33 2.87
C THR A 281 -11.91 14.72 3.43
N SER A 282 -11.86 13.44 3.82
CA SER A 282 -12.93 12.76 4.57
C SER A 282 -12.37 12.17 5.85
N LEU A 283 -12.93 12.57 7.00
CA LEU A 283 -12.45 12.21 8.33
C LEU A 283 -13.45 11.33 9.07
N TYR A 284 -12.98 10.17 9.53
CA TYR A 284 -13.61 9.38 10.58
C TYR A 284 -12.82 9.65 11.86
N VAL A 285 -13.34 10.55 12.69
CA VAL A 285 -12.64 11.14 13.86
C VAL A 285 -11.99 10.07 14.72
N ASN A 286 -10.72 10.28 15.08
CA ASN A 286 -9.86 9.35 15.82
C ASN A 286 -9.51 8.01 15.12
N GLU A 287 -10.16 7.65 14.01
CA GLU A 287 -9.98 6.35 13.35
C GLU A 287 -9.16 6.41 12.06
N SER A 288 -9.53 7.30 11.14
CA SER A 288 -8.93 7.38 9.80
C SER A 288 -9.24 8.68 9.07
N VAL A 289 -8.27 9.15 8.27
CA VAL A 289 -8.44 10.24 7.30
C VAL A 289 -8.23 9.70 5.89
N TYR A 290 -8.99 10.22 4.93
CA TYR A 290 -8.83 9.96 3.51
C TYR A 290 -8.64 11.27 2.74
N PHE A 291 -7.71 11.28 1.80
CA PHE A 291 -7.50 12.34 0.82
C PHE A 291 -7.88 11.81 -0.57
N ASP A 292 -8.66 12.59 -1.33
CA ASP A 292 -9.15 12.27 -2.68
C ASP A 292 -9.87 10.90 -2.78
N GLN A 293 -10.61 10.46 -1.75
CA GLN A 293 -11.18 9.10 -1.65
C GLN A 293 -11.95 8.64 -2.93
N SER A 294 -12.74 9.56 -3.51
CA SER A 294 -13.58 9.34 -4.71
C SER A 294 -12.84 9.54 -6.05
N SER A 295 -11.57 9.94 -6.02
CA SER A 295 -10.75 10.18 -7.22
C SER A 295 -10.63 8.92 -8.08
N GLN A 296 -10.65 9.12 -9.39
CA GLN A 296 -10.53 8.07 -10.41
C GLN A 296 -9.07 7.85 -10.88
N LEU A 297 -8.12 8.62 -10.34
CA LEU A 297 -6.69 8.48 -10.62
C LEU A 297 -5.98 7.81 -9.43
N GLU A 298 -6.05 8.47 -8.28
CA GLU A 298 -5.24 8.19 -7.09
C GLU A 298 -5.87 8.81 -5.85
N GLY A 299 -5.59 8.26 -4.66
CA GLY A 299 -6.03 8.79 -3.37
C GLY A 299 -5.16 8.24 -2.23
N GLN A 300 -5.28 8.78 -1.04
CA GLN A 300 -4.52 8.33 0.13
C GLN A 300 -5.44 8.15 1.35
N LYS A 301 -5.06 7.26 2.26
CA LYS A 301 -5.74 7.02 3.53
C LYS A 301 -4.68 6.83 4.62
N ILE A 302 -4.87 7.47 5.76
CA ILE A 302 -4.03 7.25 6.95
C ILE A 302 -4.94 6.79 8.09
N TYR A 303 -4.59 5.68 8.73
CA TYR A 303 -5.44 5.05 9.75
C TYR A 303 -4.67 4.24 10.78
N ASP A 304 -5.30 4.03 11.94
CA ASP A 304 -4.83 3.02 12.88
C ASP A 304 -5.23 1.62 12.41
N LYS A 305 -4.23 0.76 12.20
CA LYS A 305 -4.41 -0.63 11.77
C LYS A 305 -4.80 -1.55 12.93
N GLU A 306 -4.39 -1.22 14.15
CA GLU A 306 -4.72 -1.96 15.38
C GLU A 306 -6.22 -1.84 15.66
N ALA A 307 -6.72 -0.62 15.83
CA ALA A 307 -8.14 -0.31 15.95
C ALA A 307 -8.97 -0.60 14.67
N GLU A 308 -8.37 -1.00 13.55
CA GLU A 308 -9.11 -1.63 12.45
C GLU A 308 -9.38 -3.12 12.75
N LEU A 309 -8.36 -3.86 13.17
CA LEU A 309 -8.38 -5.31 13.36
C LEU A 309 -9.28 -5.76 14.53
N GLU A 310 -9.32 -4.97 15.61
CA GLU A 310 -10.16 -5.24 16.80
C GLU A 310 -11.66 -5.19 16.51
N ARG A 311 -12.09 -4.51 15.44
CA ARG A 311 -13.52 -4.38 15.12
C ARG A 311 -14.09 -5.74 14.76
N ALA A 312 -15.19 -6.13 15.40
CA ALA A 312 -15.81 -7.45 15.25
C ALA A 312 -15.94 -7.95 13.78
N ARG A 313 -16.29 -7.06 12.84
CA ARG A 313 -16.40 -7.36 11.39
C ARG A 313 -15.09 -7.72 10.67
N LYS A 314 -13.93 -7.50 11.32
CA LYS A 314 -12.59 -7.80 10.80
C LYS A 314 -11.99 -9.07 11.42
N GLY A 315 -12.47 -9.45 12.61
CA GLY A 315 -12.13 -10.72 13.27
C GLY A 315 -10.64 -10.88 13.56
N GLY A 316 -9.97 -9.81 14.02
CA GLY A 316 -8.61 -9.85 14.55
C GLY A 316 -7.53 -10.35 13.58
N LEU A 317 -6.39 -10.72 14.17
CA LEU A 317 -5.34 -11.52 13.54
C LEU A 317 -5.62 -13.03 13.73
N PRO A 318 -5.12 -13.90 12.85
CA PRO A 318 -5.05 -15.33 13.14
C PRO A 318 -4.11 -15.64 14.32
N ASP A 319 -4.32 -16.79 14.95
CA ASP A 319 -3.36 -17.37 15.90
C ASP A 319 -2.23 -18.05 15.10
N LEU A 320 -1.01 -17.51 15.17
CA LEU A 320 0.17 -17.93 14.40
C LEU A 320 1.46 -17.79 15.22
N PRO A 321 2.51 -18.59 14.96
CA PRO A 321 3.82 -18.42 15.60
C PRO A 321 4.42 -17.03 15.38
N GLY A 322 4.70 -16.31 16.47
CA GLY A 322 5.30 -14.96 16.44
C GLY A 322 4.32 -13.81 16.22
N ILE A 323 3.00 -14.04 16.34
CA ILE A 323 1.97 -13.00 16.13
C ILE A 323 2.15 -11.75 17.03
N GLU A 324 2.82 -11.89 18.18
CA GLU A 324 3.19 -10.80 19.07
C GLU A 324 4.09 -9.75 18.38
N HIS A 325 4.86 -10.14 17.37
CA HIS A 325 5.63 -9.20 16.56
C HIS A 325 4.72 -8.32 15.69
N LEU A 326 3.66 -8.89 15.10
CA LEU A 326 2.67 -8.11 14.35
C LEU A 326 1.84 -7.21 15.26
N LEU A 327 1.47 -7.69 16.46
CA LEU A 327 0.77 -6.87 17.45
C LEU A 327 1.63 -5.67 17.87
N LYS A 328 2.88 -5.90 18.27
CA LYS A 328 3.83 -4.84 18.62
C LYS A 328 4.05 -3.85 17.46
N LEU A 329 4.15 -4.34 16.23
CA LEU A 329 4.32 -3.51 15.03
C LEU A 329 3.12 -2.58 14.82
N ASN A 330 1.88 -3.10 14.88
CA ASN A 330 0.67 -2.29 14.79
C ASN A 330 0.55 -1.29 15.95
N ALA A 331 0.88 -1.68 17.18
CA ALA A 331 0.83 -0.80 18.35
C ALA A 331 1.69 0.47 18.20
N THR A 332 2.86 0.33 17.57
CA THR A 332 3.83 1.43 17.38
C THR A 332 3.69 2.21 16.07
N THR A 333 2.74 1.85 15.19
CA THR A 333 2.61 2.47 13.85
C THR A 333 1.19 2.93 13.50
N VAL A 334 1.12 3.85 12.55
CA VAL A 334 -0.08 4.10 11.73
C VAL A 334 0.22 3.70 10.29
N ARG A 335 -0.83 3.34 9.56
CA ARG A 335 -0.73 2.88 8.17
C ARG A 335 -1.09 4.00 7.21
N LEU A 336 -0.14 4.37 6.35
CA LEU A 336 -0.37 5.23 5.20
C LEU A 336 -0.58 4.34 3.98
N GLU A 337 -1.73 4.47 3.32
CA GLU A 337 -2.22 3.60 2.26
C GLU A 337 -2.49 4.47 1.01
N ALA A 338 -1.65 4.31 -0.01
CA ALA A 338 -1.69 5.03 -1.28
C ALA A 338 -2.37 4.18 -2.35
N VAL A 339 -3.53 4.63 -2.81
CA VAL A 339 -4.38 3.94 -3.78
C VAL A 339 -4.13 4.50 -5.16
N PHE A 340 -3.65 3.68 -6.10
CA PHE A 340 -3.49 4.02 -7.51
C PHE A 340 -4.46 3.22 -8.36
N ARG A 341 -5.22 3.89 -9.24
CA ARG A 341 -6.26 3.28 -10.09
C ARG A 341 -5.86 3.26 -11.57
N ALA A 342 -6.51 2.40 -12.34
CA ALA A 342 -6.22 2.14 -13.76
C ALA A 342 -5.86 3.37 -14.60
N LYS A 343 -6.58 4.49 -14.47
CA LYS A 343 -6.28 5.73 -15.23
C LYS A 343 -4.88 6.29 -14.92
N LYS A 344 -4.46 6.32 -13.65
CA LYS A 344 -3.10 6.74 -13.25
C LYS A 344 -2.05 5.72 -13.70
N LEU A 345 -2.34 4.43 -13.55
CA LEU A 345 -1.43 3.36 -13.95
C LEU A 345 -1.17 3.36 -15.46
N VAL A 346 -2.21 3.59 -16.28
CA VAL A 346 -2.09 3.79 -17.74
C VAL A 346 -1.36 5.09 -18.09
N GLN A 347 -1.55 6.18 -17.35
CA GLN A 347 -0.78 7.41 -17.55
C GLN A 347 0.72 7.21 -17.30
N ILE A 348 1.09 6.50 -16.23
CA ILE A 348 2.49 6.13 -15.96
C ILE A 348 3.00 5.20 -17.07
N ALA A 349 2.29 4.12 -17.39
CA ALA A 349 2.70 3.18 -18.43
C ALA A 349 2.97 3.85 -19.80
N LYS A 350 2.12 4.79 -20.21
CA LYS A 350 2.33 5.59 -21.44
C LYS A 350 3.60 6.43 -21.39
N LYS A 351 3.97 7.02 -20.24
CA LYS A 351 5.24 7.75 -20.09
C LYS A 351 6.46 6.82 -20.22
N HIS A 352 6.35 5.58 -19.78
CA HIS A 352 7.39 4.55 -19.93
C HIS A 352 7.23 3.74 -21.25
N GLY A 353 6.44 4.21 -22.21
CA GLY A 353 6.34 3.65 -23.56
C GLY A 353 5.58 2.32 -23.68
N GLY A 354 4.78 1.93 -22.68
CA GLY A 354 4.16 0.59 -22.62
C GLY A 354 2.74 0.54 -22.06
N ARG A 355 2.33 -0.69 -21.73
CA ARG A 355 1.09 -1.03 -20.99
C ARG A 355 1.39 -1.15 -19.48
N PRO A 356 0.39 -1.03 -18.59
CA PRO A 356 0.59 -1.11 -17.14
C PRO A 356 0.81 -2.57 -16.70
N HIS A 357 1.91 -3.18 -17.13
CA HIS A 357 2.29 -4.55 -16.75
C HIS A 357 2.93 -4.59 -15.35
N PRO A 358 2.76 -5.67 -14.55
CA PRO A 358 3.39 -5.80 -13.23
C PRO A 358 4.90 -5.55 -13.19
N CYS A 359 5.62 -5.88 -14.27
CA CYS A 359 7.07 -5.67 -14.39
C CYS A 359 7.50 -4.19 -14.39
N LEU A 360 6.59 -3.27 -14.75
CA LEU A 360 6.87 -1.84 -14.83
C LEU A 360 6.95 -1.22 -13.43
N PHE A 361 6.03 -1.60 -12.54
CA PHE A 361 5.88 -1.01 -11.22
C PHE A 361 6.79 -1.70 -10.20
N THR A 362 8.10 -1.49 -10.36
CA THR A 362 9.12 -1.90 -9.40
C THR A 362 8.93 -1.17 -8.06
N LYS A 363 9.62 -1.61 -6.99
CA LYS A 363 9.53 -0.98 -5.67
C LYS A 363 9.96 0.49 -5.72
N GLU A 364 10.91 0.82 -6.59
CA GLU A 364 11.46 2.15 -6.80
C GLU A 364 10.46 3.06 -7.52
N LEU A 365 9.80 2.57 -8.60
CA LEU A 365 8.74 3.35 -9.27
C LEU A 365 7.51 3.53 -8.36
N LEU A 366 7.17 2.51 -7.56
CA LEU A 366 6.11 2.64 -6.55
C LEU A 366 6.50 3.63 -5.44
N ALA A 367 7.76 3.67 -5.01
CA ALA A 367 8.27 4.67 -4.07
C ALA A 367 8.22 6.09 -4.65
N GLU A 368 8.61 6.28 -5.92
CA GLU A 368 8.49 7.57 -6.62
C GLU A 368 7.02 8.01 -6.70
N MET A 369 6.11 7.10 -7.04
CA MET A 369 4.67 7.36 -7.09
C MET A 369 4.10 7.72 -5.72
N VAL A 370 4.52 7.06 -4.64
CA VAL A 370 4.07 7.36 -3.26
C VAL A 370 4.65 8.69 -2.76
N LEU A 371 5.94 8.95 -2.97
CA LEU A 371 6.57 10.23 -2.62
C LEU A 371 5.96 11.39 -3.40
N THR A 372 5.61 11.20 -4.67
CA THR A 372 4.87 12.17 -5.48
C THR A 372 3.47 12.43 -4.91
N LEU A 373 2.76 11.38 -4.49
CA LEU A 373 1.43 11.49 -3.88
C LEU A 373 1.48 12.20 -2.51
N MET A 374 2.50 11.92 -1.69
CA MET A 374 2.72 12.63 -0.43
C MET A 374 3.05 14.11 -0.65
N LYS A 375 3.92 14.43 -1.62
CA LYS A 375 4.26 15.82 -2.01
C LYS A 375 3.03 16.58 -2.53
N LYS A 376 2.16 15.94 -3.31
CA LYS A 376 0.87 16.49 -3.76
C LYS A 376 -0.04 16.89 -2.59
N TYR A 377 -0.03 16.14 -1.49
CA TYR A 377 -0.85 16.42 -0.31
C TYR A 377 -0.15 17.23 0.78
N MET A 378 1.02 17.84 0.51
CA MET A 378 1.88 18.57 1.49
C MET A 378 1.13 19.23 2.67
N VAL A 379 1.01 18.47 3.76
CA VAL A 379 0.19 18.80 4.93
C VAL A 379 1.02 19.54 5.95
N ASN A 380 1.23 20.83 5.70
CA ASN A 380 1.89 21.73 6.65
C ASN A 380 1.02 21.96 7.90
N GLY A 381 1.58 21.74 9.08
CA GLY A 381 0.94 22.00 10.36
C GLY A 381 1.67 21.36 11.53
N ASP A 382 1.25 21.69 12.74
CA ASP A 382 1.87 21.27 13.99
C ASP A 382 1.03 20.25 14.76
N ILE A 383 1.71 19.29 15.39
CA ILE A 383 1.23 18.44 16.48
C ILE A 383 1.93 18.86 17.77
N PHE A 384 1.35 18.54 18.93
CA PHE A 384 1.84 18.99 20.23
C PHE A 384 2.16 17.80 21.18
N ARG A 385 3.45 17.40 21.44
CA ARG A 385 3.90 16.30 22.39
C ARG A 385 4.59 16.78 23.69
N ARG A 386 4.35 16.22 24.87
CA ARG A 386 4.35 17.01 26.14
C ARG A 386 5.67 17.40 26.77
N LEU A 387 5.67 18.69 27.20
CA LEU A 387 6.36 19.24 28.37
C LEU A 387 6.32 18.30 29.57
N ASP A 388 7.34 17.47 29.68
CA ASP A 388 7.53 16.52 30.76
C ASP A 388 7.91 17.23 32.08
N ARG A 389 8.34 16.46 33.09
CA ARG A 389 8.76 17.03 34.37
C ARG A 389 9.97 17.95 34.25
N GLN A 390 10.94 17.66 33.38
CA GLN A 390 12.14 18.49 33.18
C GLN A 390 11.82 19.74 32.37
N GLU A 391 10.99 19.62 31.33
CA GLU A 391 10.59 20.73 30.47
C GLU A 391 9.70 21.73 31.22
N LEU A 392 8.77 21.25 32.06
CA LEU A 392 8.05 22.10 33.01
C LEU A 392 9.00 22.77 34.02
N LEU A 393 10.07 22.11 34.46
CA LEU A 393 11.08 22.71 35.34
C LEU A 393 11.90 23.81 34.66
N ALA A 394 12.02 23.82 33.33
CA ALA A 394 12.65 24.90 32.57
C ALA A 394 11.79 26.19 32.52
N ILE A 395 10.46 26.08 32.64
CA ILE A 395 9.56 27.24 32.71
C ILE A 395 9.67 27.90 34.10
N PRO A 396 9.81 29.24 34.22
CA PRO A 396 9.88 29.91 35.52
C PRO A 396 8.60 29.74 36.35
N LEU A 397 8.77 29.63 37.68
CA LEU A 397 7.72 29.25 38.63
C LEU A 397 6.35 29.97 38.44
N PRO A 398 6.29 31.31 38.21
CA PRO A 398 5.01 32.02 38.08
C PRO A 398 4.19 31.66 36.84
N TYR A 399 4.80 31.04 35.83
CA TYR A 399 4.14 30.63 34.59
C TYR A 399 3.95 29.11 34.52
N ARG A 400 4.87 28.35 35.14
CA ARG A 400 4.84 26.87 35.20
C ARG A 400 3.50 26.34 35.69
N SER A 401 3.00 26.83 36.83
CA SER A 401 1.71 26.37 37.38
C SER A 401 0.56 26.64 36.41
N LEU A 402 0.54 27.81 35.75
CA LEU A 402 -0.50 28.17 34.79
C LEU A 402 -0.52 27.23 33.58
N VAL A 403 0.66 26.77 33.11
CA VAL A 403 0.77 25.74 32.06
C VAL A 403 0.26 24.39 32.55
N VAL A 404 0.58 23.98 33.78
CA VAL A 404 0.10 22.70 34.36
C VAL A 404 -1.42 22.69 34.49
N HIS A 405 -2.02 23.72 35.09
CA HIS A 405 -3.48 23.82 35.23
C HIS A 405 -4.17 23.82 33.85
N TRP A 406 -3.59 24.49 32.85
CA TRP A 406 -4.08 24.45 31.48
C TRP A 406 -3.97 23.06 30.82
N GLN A 407 -2.85 22.36 30.99
CA GLN A 407 -2.69 20.97 30.50
C GLN A 407 -3.68 19.99 31.17
N ASN A 408 -4.24 20.33 32.33
CA ASN A 408 -5.27 19.57 33.02
C ASN A 408 -6.70 19.98 32.65
N SER A 409 -6.88 20.94 31.72
CA SER A 409 -8.17 21.57 31.37
C SER A 409 -8.85 22.36 32.50
N GLU A 410 -8.09 22.89 33.46
CA GLU A 410 -8.62 23.72 34.55
C GLU A 410 -8.86 25.18 34.12
N ASN A 411 -9.76 25.89 34.81
CA ASN A 411 -10.08 27.28 34.52
C ASN A 411 -8.94 28.23 34.94
N LEU A 412 -8.27 28.82 33.95
CA LEU A 412 -7.09 29.67 34.16
C LEU A 412 -7.38 31.01 34.82
N LEU A 413 -8.64 31.47 34.84
CA LEU A 413 -9.01 32.69 35.57
C LEU A 413 -9.00 32.47 37.09
N ASP A 414 -9.29 31.25 37.56
CA ASP A 414 -9.34 30.94 39.00
C ASP A 414 -7.92 30.83 39.60
N MET A 415 -6.91 30.63 38.76
CA MET A 415 -5.49 30.50 39.13
C MET A 415 -4.74 31.84 39.19
N VAL A 416 -5.37 32.97 38.83
CA VAL A 416 -4.70 34.27 38.66
C VAL A 416 -5.54 35.45 39.16
N LYS A 417 -4.88 36.49 39.69
CA LYS A 417 -5.57 37.60 40.38
C LYS A 417 -6.50 38.45 39.49
N SER A 418 -6.41 38.36 38.16
CA SER A 418 -7.33 39.02 37.21
C SER A 418 -7.09 38.57 35.76
N SER A 419 -8.07 38.81 34.90
CA SER A 419 -7.94 38.66 33.44
C SER A 419 -6.80 39.49 32.83
N ARG A 420 -6.44 40.65 33.42
CA ARG A 420 -5.28 41.44 33.01
C ARG A 420 -3.97 40.70 33.29
N VAL A 421 -3.85 40.04 34.45
CA VAL A 421 -2.68 39.20 34.78
C VAL A 421 -2.62 37.99 33.85
N LEU A 422 -3.75 37.33 33.60
CA LEU A 422 -3.83 36.21 32.67
C LEU A 422 -3.28 36.60 31.29
N LYS A 423 -3.78 37.70 30.69
CA LYS A 423 -3.35 38.16 29.36
C LYS A 423 -1.85 38.44 29.27
N LEU A 424 -1.23 38.98 30.34
CA LEU A 424 0.21 39.21 30.40
C LEU A 424 1.00 37.89 30.51
N GLN A 425 0.50 36.91 31.26
CA GLN A 425 1.14 35.59 31.38
C GLN A 425 0.99 34.75 30.09
N LYS A 426 -0.17 34.81 29.41
CA LYS A 426 -0.34 34.20 28.07
C LYS A 426 0.65 34.79 27.06
N ALA A 427 0.79 36.13 27.02
CA ALA A 427 1.73 36.80 26.13
C ALA A 427 3.21 36.45 26.43
N TYR A 428 3.58 36.27 27.70
CA TYR A 428 4.91 35.82 28.08
C TYR A 428 5.18 34.38 27.60
N LEU A 429 4.27 33.45 27.89
CA LEU A 429 4.40 32.04 27.52
C LEU A 429 4.45 31.82 26.00
N LEU A 430 3.63 32.56 25.25
CA LEU A 430 3.66 32.53 23.79
C LEU A 430 4.99 33.08 23.22
N LYS A 431 5.52 34.17 23.81
CA LYS A 431 6.74 34.82 23.32
C LYS A 431 8.04 34.08 23.68
N HIS A 432 8.10 33.46 24.87
CA HIS A 432 9.33 32.90 25.43
C HIS A 432 9.38 31.38 25.44
N HIS A 433 8.24 30.71 25.29
CA HIS A 433 8.13 29.24 25.31
C HIS A 433 7.23 28.70 24.18
N PHE A 434 6.73 29.55 23.27
CA PHE A 434 5.82 29.20 22.16
C PHE A 434 4.49 28.56 22.59
N ILE A 435 4.06 28.77 23.85
CA ILE A 435 2.87 28.16 24.44
C ILE A 435 1.63 29.09 24.32
N SER A 436 0.61 28.64 23.59
CA SER A 436 -0.65 29.38 23.36
C SER A 436 -1.77 28.96 24.32
N LEU A 437 -1.85 29.57 25.51
CA LEU A 437 -2.90 29.26 26.50
C LEU A 437 -4.34 29.68 26.08
N ASP A 438 -4.54 30.25 24.90
CA ASP A 438 -5.87 30.51 24.30
C ASP A 438 -6.36 29.36 23.41
N SER A 439 -5.49 28.39 23.12
CA SER A 439 -5.83 27.15 22.44
C SER A 439 -6.48 26.15 23.42
N GLN A 440 -7.24 25.19 22.88
CA GLN A 440 -7.79 24.09 23.67
C GLN A 440 -6.65 23.33 24.38
N PRO A 441 -6.82 22.96 25.67
CA PRO A 441 -5.98 21.96 26.31
C PRO A 441 -5.85 20.71 25.42
N PRO A 442 -4.69 20.06 25.41
CA PRO A 442 -4.51 18.87 24.62
C PRO A 442 -5.10 17.70 25.39
N GLY A 443 -5.72 16.75 24.69
CA GLY A 443 -5.99 15.43 25.26
C GLY A 443 -4.67 14.68 25.41
N HIS A 444 -3.90 15.08 26.44
CA HIS A 444 -2.46 14.87 26.59
C HIS A 444 -1.68 15.62 25.47
N ASP A 445 -0.86 16.60 25.87
CA ASP A 445 0.20 17.26 25.06
C ASP A 445 0.99 18.38 25.87
N PHE A 446 1.91 19.28 25.42
CA PHE A 446 2.34 19.85 24.11
C PHE A 446 3.88 20.03 23.90
N GLU A 447 4.35 20.08 22.63
CA GLU A 447 5.62 20.63 22.02
C GLU A 447 5.36 20.64 20.50
N SER A 448 5.62 21.75 19.79
CA SER A 448 5.35 21.84 18.33
C SER A 448 6.26 20.91 17.51
N MET A 449 5.69 19.82 16.99
CA MET A 449 6.31 18.95 15.99
C MET A 449 5.64 19.15 14.63
N SER A 450 6.45 19.42 13.62
CA SER A 450 6.00 19.59 12.24
C SER A 450 5.50 18.27 11.66
N LEU A 451 4.31 18.31 11.02
CA LEU A 451 3.74 17.19 10.27
C LEU A 451 4.64 16.75 9.11
N MET A 452 5.43 17.66 8.52
CA MET A 452 6.37 17.32 7.46
C MET A 452 7.53 16.48 7.99
N ASP A 453 7.99 16.76 9.21
CA ASP A 453 9.08 16.05 9.87
C ASP A 453 8.62 14.65 10.28
N ILE A 454 7.39 14.53 10.79
CA ILE A 454 6.79 13.22 11.11
C ILE A 454 6.56 12.40 9.82
N LEU A 455 6.16 13.03 8.71
CA LEU A 455 6.01 12.40 7.40
C LEU A 455 7.32 12.27 6.60
N ALA A 456 8.47 12.55 7.21
CA ALA A 456 9.77 12.41 6.56
C ALA A 456 10.11 10.92 6.27
N PRO A 457 10.83 10.61 5.18
CA PRO A 457 11.06 9.24 4.72
C PRO A 457 11.59 8.28 5.80
N GLU A 458 12.53 8.75 6.62
CA GLU A 458 13.18 7.99 7.70
C GLU A 458 12.23 7.51 8.81
N ASN A 459 11.06 8.13 8.96
CA ASN A 459 10.04 7.72 9.94
C ASN A 459 9.16 6.56 9.45
N PHE A 460 9.19 6.23 8.15
CA PHE A 460 8.60 5.00 7.65
C PHE A 460 9.54 3.83 7.92
N ILE A 461 8.99 2.73 8.42
CA ILE A 461 9.77 1.54 8.77
C ILE A 461 9.56 0.41 7.76
N PRO A 462 10.64 -0.28 7.34
CA PRO A 462 10.52 -1.50 6.55
C PRO A 462 9.92 -2.62 7.40
N VAL A 463 9.48 -3.70 6.73
CA VAL A 463 9.02 -4.91 7.44
C VAL A 463 10.17 -5.42 8.32
N PRO A 464 10.00 -5.52 9.65
CA PRO A 464 11.08 -5.95 10.53
C PRO A 464 11.55 -7.36 10.20
N GLU A 465 12.87 -7.59 10.20
CA GLU A 465 13.45 -8.84 9.70
C GLU A 465 12.89 -10.09 10.41
N VAL A 466 12.64 -10.02 11.73
CA VAL A 466 12.03 -11.10 12.52
C VAL A 466 10.61 -11.50 12.06
N ILE A 467 9.90 -10.59 11.39
CA ILE A 467 8.62 -10.88 10.72
C ILE A 467 8.89 -11.38 9.29
N ARG A 468 9.81 -10.74 8.56
CA ARG A 468 10.12 -11.07 7.17
C ARG A 468 10.67 -12.49 7.00
N THR A 469 11.50 -12.95 7.93
CA THR A 469 12.09 -14.31 7.92
C THR A 469 11.13 -15.39 8.43
N ASN A 470 9.94 -15.02 8.94
CA ASN A 470 8.96 -15.96 9.45
C ASN A 470 7.89 -16.25 8.37
N PRO A 471 7.88 -17.45 7.77
CA PRO A 471 6.97 -17.78 6.66
C PRO A 471 5.49 -17.81 7.05
N ASP A 472 5.17 -17.95 8.35
CA ASP A 472 3.79 -17.85 8.83
C ASP A 472 3.30 -16.39 8.83
N LEU A 473 4.20 -15.42 9.06
CA LEU A 473 3.89 -13.99 9.20
C LEU A 473 4.21 -13.15 7.95
N PHE A 474 4.91 -13.71 6.96
CA PHE A 474 5.29 -13.00 5.74
C PHE A 474 5.42 -13.95 4.54
N TYR A 475 4.54 -13.77 3.56
CA TYR A 475 4.62 -14.49 2.29
C TYR A 475 5.45 -13.71 1.26
N GLU A 476 6.59 -14.29 0.90
CA GLU A 476 7.43 -13.89 -0.22
C GLU A 476 7.77 -15.15 -1.05
N ARG A 477 8.11 -15.00 -2.34
CA ARG A 477 8.65 -16.10 -3.15
C ARG A 477 9.74 -15.57 -4.07
N ASP A 478 10.83 -16.32 -4.16
CA ASP A 478 11.88 -16.10 -5.15
C ASP A 478 11.33 -16.29 -6.58
N MET A 479 11.23 -15.18 -7.32
CA MET A 479 10.80 -15.19 -8.72
C MET A 479 11.93 -15.56 -9.68
N ASP A 480 13.20 -15.41 -9.30
CA ASP A 480 14.34 -15.86 -10.11
C ASP A 480 14.50 -17.38 -10.03
N GLN A 481 14.23 -17.99 -8.88
CA GLN A 481 14.09 -19.45 -8.77
C GLN A 481 12.96 -19.98 -9.66
N ILE A 482 11.81 -19.29 -9.73
CA ILE A 482 10.73 -19.65 -10.68
C ILE A 482 11.22 -19.53 -12.12
N ARG A 483 11.77 -18.38 -12.51
CA ARG A 483 12.29 -18.13 -13.87
C ARG A 483 13.34 -19.17 -14.29
N ALA A 484 14.28 -19.51 -13.39
CA ALA A 484 15.29 -20.53 -13.63
C ALA A 484 14.70 -21.95 -13.74
N THR A 485 13.66 -22.27 -12.98
CA THR A 485 12.94 -23.55 -13.06
C THR A 485 12.22 -23.67 -14.41
N LEU A 486 11.41 -22.66 -14.77
CA LEU A 486 10.69 -22.58 -16.04
C LEU A 486 11.65 -22.67 -17.25
N HIS A 487 12.82 -22.01 -17.18
CA HIS A 487 13.83 -22.12 -18.23
C HIS A 487 14.48 -23.50 -18.31
N ARG A 488 14.80 -24.14 -17.18
CA ARG A 488 15.39 -25.49 -17.15
C ARG A 488 14.44 -26.51 -17.78
N GLU A 489 13.17 -26.44 -17.42
CA GLU A 489 12.13 -27.35 -17.91
C GLU A 489 11.76 -27.09 -19.38
N ALA A 490 11.79 -25.84 -19.84
CA ALA A 490 11.63 -25.50 -21.26
C ALA A 490 12.84 -25.91 -22.12
N GLY A 491 14.04 -26.00 -21.54
CA GLY A 491 15.28 -26.34 -22.24
C GLY A 491 15.49 -27.84 -22.50
N SER A 492 14.80 -28.72 -21.77
CA SER A 492 15.01 -30.19 -21.85
C SER A 492 14.25 -30.86 -23.00
N GLY A 493 14.69 -30.61 -24.23
CA GLY A 493 14.60 -31.52 -25.38
C GLY A 493 13.22 -32.09 -25.81
N ILE A 494 12.68 -31.56 -26.91
CA ILE A 494 11.58 -32.13 -27.73
C ILE A 494 10.19 -32.18 -27.04
N ALA A 495 10.10 -32.34 -25.71
CA ALA A 495 8.85 -32.44 -24.95
C ALA A 495 8.27 -31.08 -24.50
N THR A 496 8.41 -30.02 -25.30
CA THR A 496 8.10 -28.60 -24.99
C THR A 496 6.61 -28.28 -24.73
N LEU A 497 5.77 -29.29 -24.52
CA LEU A 497 4.31 -29.22 -24.48
C LEU A 497 3.68 -29.50 -23.11
N LEU A 498 4.38 -30.14 -22.17
CA LEU A 498 3.75 -30.77 -21.00
C LEU A 498 3.79 -29.96 -19.69
N ILE A 499 4.76 -29.09 -19.45
CA ILE A 499 4.84 -28.28 -18.21
C ILE A 499 3.62 -27.35 -18.07
N ASP A 500 3.04 -27.28 -16.87
CA ASP A 500 2.11 -26.22 -16.48
C ASP A 500 2.87 -25.25 -15.58
N PRO A 501 3.13 -24.00 -16.00
CA PRO A 501 3.91 -23.05 -15.21
C PRO A 501 3.27 -22.66 -13.86
N PHE A 502 2.01 -23.03 -13.61
CA PHE A 502 1.36 -22.83 -12.31
C PHE A 502 1.53 -24.03 -11.35
N ARG A 503 2.07 -25.16 -11.83
CA ARG A 503 2.79 -26.09 -10.94
C ARG A 503 4.11 -25.43 -10.52
N GLY A 504 4.73 -25.93 -9.46
CA GLY A 504 5.99 -25.39 -8.97
C GLY A 504 6.55 -26.24 -7.84
N ALA A 505 7.83 -26.05 -7.51
CA ALA A 505 8.64 -26.96 -6.67
C ALA A 505 8.08 -27.27 -5.27
N ASP A 506 7.10 -26.52 -4.76
CA ASP A 506 6.31 -26.90 -3.57
C ASP A 506 5.48 -28.19 -3.77
N GLU A 507 5.39 -28.71 -5.01
CA GLU A 507 4.73 -29.98 -5.36
C GLU A 507 5.62 -31.24 -5.18
N PHE A 508 6.67 -31.17 -4.36
CA PHE A 508 7.06 -32.31 -3.53
C PHE A 508 5.98 -32.61 -2.47
N ILE A 509 4.79 -32.98 -2.95
CA ILE A 509 3.82 -33.69 -2.14
C ILE A 509 4.51 -34.98 -1.71
N MET A 510 4.60 -35.20 -0.40
CA MET A 510 4.93 -36.51 0.16
C MET A 510 3.79 -37.47 -0.19
N VAL A 511 3.83 -38.03 -1.40
CA VAL A 511 2.96 -39.12 -1.83
C VAL A 511 3.40 -40.35 -1.06
N LYS A 512 2.92 -40.45 0.18
CA LYS A 512 2.86 -41.72 0.88
C LYS A 512 1.97 -42.63 0.05
N ASN A 513 2.59 -43.59 -0.62
CA ASN A 513 1.89 -44.77 -1.13
C ASN A 513 1.16 -45.44 0.05
N ALA A 514 0.18 -46.30 -0.24
CA ALA A 514 -0.67 -46.93 0.78
C ALA A 514 0.10 -47.67 1.89
N ASP A 515 1.37 -48.01 1.63
CA ASP A 515 2.27 -48.80 2.48
C ASP A 515 3.16 -47.94 3.41
N GLY A 516 3.19 -46.61 3.24
CA GLY A 516 3.60 -45.64 4.27
C GLY A 516 5.09 -45.27 4.43
N GLU A 517 6.03 -45.90 3.72
CA GLU A 517 7.48 -45.58 3.82
C GLU A 517 7.89 -44.29 3.10
N ASP A 518 8.81 -43.54 3.71
CA ASP A 518 9.33 -42.25 3.22
C ASP A 518 10.71 -42.40 2.55
N TYR A 519 10.76 -42.30 1.22
CA TYR A 519 12.03 -42.21 0.47
C TYR A 519 12.47 -40.75 0.31
N GLY A 520 13.34 -40.29 1.21
CA GLY A 520 14.00 -39.00 1.11
C GLY A 520 15.02 -38.98 -0.02
N ASN A 521 14.70 -38.31 -1.13
CA ASN A 521 15.59 -38.21 -2.29
C ASN A 521 16.80 -37.29 -2.03
N GLN A 522 17.97 -37.74 -2.48
CA GLN A 522 19.08 -36.86 -2.81
C GLN A 522 18.84 -36.26 -4.21
N LEU A 523 18.64 -34.94 -4.30
CA LEU A 523 19.20 -34.02 -5.33
C LEU A 523 18.62 -32.61 -5.18
#